data_AF-A0A966B1N1-F1
#
_entry.id   AF-A0A966B1N1-F1
#
_cell.length_a   1.000
_cell.length_b   1.000
_cell.length_c   1.000
_cell.angle_alpha   90.00
_cell.angle_beta   90.00
_cell.angle_gamma   90.00
#
_symmetry.space_group_name_H-M   'P 1'
#
loop_
_entity.id
_entity.type
_entity.pdbx_description
1 polymer ?
#
loop_
_entity_poly.entity_id
_entity_poly.type
_entity_poly.pdbx_seq_one_letter_code
_entity_poly.pdbx_strand_id
1 'polypeptide(L)'
;MSMVLRGLLKLLSVGVFFVTGGCGPKGETNRSEFRELDPNAEIVKIDRMVAVEQLILELTPKLKLLADSLIESGSEISKTGPGLFDEDFRMGSGAVTDPKTSPTRQIKEMPVRVIEGELATMWSEIFRDVQRFNDAHFYFVDGNYIGPDLKRFESNVGFEGKGVDANGSALSIKGKIPIGWNSKKDSWEIEEWKFGAMLMVRLKESLFKEVLKDVILDQQQYERAVASLHEENVIDLFTRNKFSVSKQVYADYLDLDSTFQHPGLSVVDYNKDGWDDLYLMGRWGANQMFRNNADGTFTDVAKEIGLDIKGLCNCATFADFDNDGDPDVFIGRSLERSLYLENESGRYVDRTKEACGSLLMPYLVSTISAVDYNQDGLLDVYLGLYGPPQKSNSPEKWVNRFFPENMAKEILKRLPQSHRYINRLGPPNLLLVNRGKGHFLLLQNLVKLLNGIAHIKVFGVILIRTEIRTSIYVMILPRIIFIGTKGPEVLQMIRVLLT
;
A
#
# COMPACT_ATOMS: atom_id res chain seq x y z
N MET A 1 0.43 8.60 29.04
CA MET A 1 -0.32 7.70 28.12
C MET A 1 -0.47 6.26 28.66
N SER A 2 0.35 5.79 29.62
CA SER A 2 0.34 4.39 30.08
C SER A 2 -0.74 4.00 31.11
N MET A 3 -1.36 4.94 31.83
CA MET A 3 -2.43 4.62 32.80
C MET A 3 -3.80 4.33 32.16
N VAL A 4 -4.07 4.88 30.97
CA VAL A 4 -5.37 4.74 30.29
C VAL A 4 -5.50 3.36 29.61
N LEU A 5 -4.39 2.77 29.16
CA LEU A 5 -4.38 1.43 28.57
C LEU A 5 -4.68 0.32 29.61
N ARG A 6 -4.22 0.49 30.87
CA ARG A 6 -4.47 -0.48 31.96
C ARG A 6 -5.95 -0.53 32.38
N GLY A 7 -6.71 0.54 32.16
CA GLY A 7 -8.13 0.61 32.48
C GLY A 7 -9.04 -0.02 31.41
N LEU A 8 -8.67 0.06 30.13
CA LEU A 8 -9.51 -0.43 29.02
C LEU A 8 -9.52 -1.96 28.88
N LEU A 9 -8.42 -2.64 29.19
CA LEU A 9 -8.33 -4.11 29.04
C LEU A 9 -9.13 -4.91 30.08
N LYS A 10 -9.53 -4.30 31.22
CA LYS A 10 -10.40 -4.95 32.20
C LYS A 10 -11.87 -5.05 31.75
N LEU A 11 -12.27 -4.35 30.68
CA LEU A 11 -13.67 -4.26 30.22
C LEU A 11 -13.99 -5.17 29.02
N LEU A 12 -13.00 -5.84 28.42
CA LEU A 12 -13.18 -6.71 27.26
C LEU A 12 -12.94 -8.19 27.62
N SER A 13 -13.71 -8.70 28.57
CA SER A 13 -13.83 -10.14 28.83
C SER A 13 -15.18 -10.64 28.28
N VAL A 14 -15.22 -10.91 26.98
CA VAL A 14 -16.27 -11.73 26.35
C VAL A 14 -15.54 -12.87 25.64
N GLY A 15 -15.76 -14.10 26.13
CA GLY A 15 -14.99 -15.29 25.76
C GLY A 15 -15.15 -15.67 24.30
N VAL A 16 -14.02 -15.90 23.63
CA VAL A 16 -13.92 -16.59 22.34
C VAL A 16 -13.40 -17.99 22.62
N PHE A 17 -14.20 -19.02 22.34
CA PHE A 17 -13.79 -20.42 22.45
C PHE A 17 -13.20 -20.90 21.12
N PHE A 18 -11.98 -21.45 21.16
CA PHE A 18 -11.38 -22.18 20.04
C PHE A 18 -11.45 -23.68 20.30
N VAL A 19 -12.01 -24.44 19.35
CA VAL A 19 -11.93 -25.91 19.34
C VAL A 19 -10.84 -26.32 18.36
N THR A 20 -9.83 -27.03 18.84
CA THR A 20 -8.87 -27.73 17.99
C THR A 20 -9.06 -29.23 18.21
N GLY A 21 -9.57 -29.93 17.20
CA GLY A 21 -9.74 -31.38 17.22
C GLY A 21 -8.93 -31.99 16.08
N GLY A 22 -7.83 -32.66 16.41
CA GLY A 22 -7.10 -33.52 15.48
C GLY A 22 -7.67 -34.93 15.51
N CYS A 23 -8.07 -35.47 14.35
CA CYS A 23 -8.42 -36.88 14.21
C CYS A 23 -7.15 -37.72 14.01
N GLY A 24 -6.82 -38.56 14.99
CA GLY A 24 -5.87 -39.66 14.82
C GLY A 24 -6.57 -40.93 14.32
N PRO A 25 -5.89 -41.83 13.58
CA PRO A 25 -6.49 -43.05 13.07
C PRO A 25 -6.49 -44.13 14.16
N LYS A 26 -7.57 -44.20 14.93
CA LYS A 26 -8.16 -45.38 15.61
C LYS A 26 -9.19 -44.85 16.63
N GLY A 27 -10.41 -45.39 16.59
CA GLY A 27 -11.57 -44.88 17.31
C GLY A 27 -11.47 -44.91 18.84
N GLU A 28 -10.78 -43.92 19.43
CA GLU A 28 -10.92 -43.54 20.83
C GLU A 28 -11.27 -42.05 20.94
N THR A 29 -12.45 -41.75 21.49
CA THR A 29 -12.90 -40.39 21.78
C THR A 29 -12.12 -39.83 22.98
N ASN A 30 -11.09 -39.01 22.73
CA ASN A 30 -10.50 -38.19 23.78
C ASN A 30 -11.44 -37.00 24.09
N ARG A 31 -12.00 -36.99 25.31
CA ARG A 31 -12.62 -35.79 25.88
C ARG A 31 -11.52 -34.74 26.06
N SER A 32 -11.51 -33.70 25.23
CA SER A 32 -10.61 -32.56 25.38
C SER A 32 -10.99 -31.75 26.62
N GLU A 33 -10.09 -31.69 27.60
CA GLU A 33 -10.17 -30.78 28.74
C GLU A 33 -10.12 -29.31 28.27
N PHE A 34 -11.05 -28.49 28.77
CA PHE A 34 -10.99 -27.04 28.63
C PHE A 34 -9.86 -26.50 29.52
N ARG A 35 -8.81 -25.94 28.93
CA ARG A 35 -7.83 -25.13 29.69
C ARG A 35 -8.31 -23.69 29.75
N GLU A 36 -8.54 -23.19 30.96
CA GLU A 36 -8.62 -21.76 31.25
C GLU A 36 -7.30 -21.08 30.82
N LEU A 37 -7.40 -19.96 30.10
CA LEU A 37 -6.26 -19.13 29.73
C LEU A 37 -5.85 -18.29 30.94
N ASP A 38 -4.61 -18.45 31.41
CA ASP A 38 -4.04 -17.68 32.53
C ASP A 38 -3.78 -16.21 32.12
N PRO A 39 -4.48 -15.23 32.73
CA PRO A 39 -4.29 -13.81 32.45
C PRO A 39 -2.86 -13.30 32.68
N ASN A 40 -2.10 -13.95 33.58
CA ASN A 40 -0.72 -13.56 33.85
C ASN A 40 0.22 -13.92 32.70
N ALA A 41 -0.10 -14.96 31.94
CA ALA A 41 0.69 -15.36 30.77
C ALA A 41 0.55 -14.36 29.61
N GLU A 42 -0.62 -13.72 29.45
CA GLU A 42 -0.84 -12.69 28.43
C GLU A 42 -0.15 -11.36 28.78
N ILE A 43 -0.14 -10.96 30.06
CA ILE A 43 0.58 -9.76 30.52
C ILE A 43 2.09 -9.90 30.25
N VAL A 44 2.66 -11.06 30.56
CA VAL A 44 4.09 -11.34 30.31
C VAL A 44 4.43 -11.29 28.81
N LYS A 45 3.52 -11.72 27.92
CA LYS A 45 3.73 -11.59 26.47
C LYS A 45 3.74 -10.14 26.01
N ILE A 46 2.80 -9.32 26.50
CA ILE A 46 2.71 -7.90 26.13
C ILE A 46 3.96 -7.14 26.62
N ASP A 47 4.37 -7.37 27.88
CA ASP A 47 5.57 -6.74 28.43
C ASP A 47 6.82 -7.13 27.64
N ARG A 48 6.91 -8.39 27.20
CA ARG A 48 8.01 -8.85 26.33
C ARG A 48 7.97 -8.20 24.95
N MET A 49 6.79 -8.05 24.33
CA MET A 49 6.65 -7.34 23.06
C MET A 49 7.09 -5.87 23.17
N VAL A 50 6.68 -5.18 24.23
CA VAL A 50 7.09 -3.79 24.48
C VAL A 50 8.59 -3.70 24.70
N ALA A 51 9.20 -4.64 25.43
CA ALA A 51 10.64 -4.69 25.63
C ALA A 51 11.41 -4.90 24.31
N VAL A 52 10.90 -5.76 23.42
CA VAL A 52 11.49 -5.97 22.08
C VAL A 52 11.48 -4.67 21.27
N GLU A 53 10.34 -3.97 21.22
CA GLU A 53 10.24 -2.70 20.49
C GLU A 53 11.17 -1.61 21.06
N GLN A 54 11.28 -1.54 22.39
CA GLN A 54 12.21 -0.62 23.05
C GLN A 54 13.67 -0.93 22.71
N LEU A 55 14.04 -2.21 22.71
CA LEU A 55 15.40 -2.62 22.34
C LEU A 55 15.69 -2.34 20.86
N ILE A 56 14.76 -2.62 19.96
CA ILE A 56 14.91 -2.29 18.53
C ILE A 56 15.17 -0.80 18.35
N LEU A 57 14.43 0.07 19.07
CA LEU A 57 14.66 1.52 19.05
C LEU A 57 16.04 1.91 19.58
N GLU A 58 16.53 1.23 20.62
CA GLU A 58 17.88 1.44 21.18
C GLU A 58 19.00 1.00 20.21
N LEU A 59 18.80 -0.10 19.48
CA LEU A 59 19.79 -0.66 18.55
C LEU A 59 19.81 0.03 17.18
N THR A 60 18.71 0.68 16.78
CA THR A 60 18.59 1.32 15.46
C THR A 60 19.72 2.33 15.17
N PRO A 61 20.10 3.25 16.09
CA PRO A 61 21.24 4.14 15.89
C PRO A 61 22.58 3.42 15.68
N LYS A 62 22.80 2.27 16.32
CA LYS A 62 24.03 1.46 16.16
C LYS A 62 24.14 0.90 14.73
N LEU A 63 23.03 0.40 14.19
CA LEU A 63 22.97 -0.07 12.81
C LEU A 63 23.12 1.07 11.79
N LYS A 64 22.64 2.28 12.11
CA LYS A 64 22.86 3.46 11.28
C LYS A 64 24.36 3.80 11.16
N LEU A 65 25.11 3.76 12.27
CA LEU A 65 26.56 3.98 12.23
C LEU A 65 27.30 2.97 11.32
N LEU A 66 26.82 1.71 11.29
CA LEU A 66 27.35 0.70 10.39
C LEU A 66 27.08 1.03 8.91
N ALA A 67 25.88 1.52 8.60
CA ALA A 67 25.53 1.98 7.25
C ALA A 67 26.33 3.22 6.83
N ASP A 68 26.47 4.21 7.70
CA ASP A 68 27.25 5.42 7.41
C ASP A 68 28.72 5.07 7.14
N SER A 69 29.30 4.15 7.92
CA SER A 69 30.66 3.64 7.71
C SER A 69 30.84 2.94 6.35
N LEU A 70 29.85 2.17 5.89
CA LEU A 70 29.88 1.54 4.56
C LEU A 70 29.95 2.56 3.42
N ILE A 71 29.32 3.72 3.60
CA ILE A 71 29.30 4.81 2.62
C ILE A 71 30.63 5.58 2.66
N GLU A 72 31.13 5.90 3.86
CA GLU A 72 32.31 6.77 4.02
C GLU A 72 33.64 6.04 3.85
N SER A 73 33.74 4.81 4.38
CA SER A 73 35.00 4.07 4.50
C SER A 73 35.10 2.84 3.60
N GLY A 74 34.02 2.51 2.89
CA GLY A 74 33.95 1.33 2.04
C GLY A 74 34.01 0.04 2.86
N SER A 75 34.98 -0.84 2.58
CA SER A 75 35.07 -2.17 3.19
C SER A 75 35.58 -2.17 4.64
N GLU A 76 36.01 -1.04 5.18
CA GLU A 76 36.69 -0.95 6.49
C GLU A 76 35.71 -0.82 7.67
N ILE A 77 35.17 -1.94 8.14
CA ILE A 77 34.29 -1.98 9.34
C ILE A 77 35.00 -1.48 10.61
N SER A 78 36.33 -1.54 10.68
CA SER A 78 37.08 -1.04 11.85
C SER A 78 36.84 0.44 12.16
N LYS A 79 36.26 1.20 11.22
CA LYS A 79 35.88 2.61 11.38
C LYS A 79 34.46 2.83 11.94
N THR A 80 33.67 1.78 12.20
CA THR A 80 32.30 1.88 12.75
C THR A 80 32.23 2.33 14.21
N GLY A 81 33.37 2.68 14.82
CA GLY A 81 33.49 3.09 16.22
C GLY A 81 33.60 1.91 17.21
N PRO A 82 34.21 2.12 18.39
CA PRO A 82 34.32 1.08 19.42
C PRO A 82 32.95 0.75 20.04
N GLY A 83 32.72 -0.53 20.41
CA GLY A 83 31.54 -0.97 21.18
C GLY A 83 30.30 -1.36 20.36
N LEU A 84 30.46 -1.70 19.07
CA LEU A 84 29.39 -2.33 18.27
C LEU A 84 29.45 -3.86 18.31
N PHE A 85 30.66 -4.43 18.31
CA PHE A 85 30.90 -5.87 18.28
C PHE A 85 31.45 -6.35 19.62
N ASP A 86 31.00 -7.52 20.05
CA ASP A 86 31.47 -8.20 21.27
C ASP A 86 32.94 -8.66 21.07
N GLU A 87 33.74 -8.68 22.14
CA GLU A 87 35.12 -9.21 22.10
C GLU A 87 35.19 -10.66 21.60
N ASP A 88 34.16 -11.46 21.87
CA ASP A 88 34.02 -12.85 21.44
C ASP A 88 33.17 -13.00 20.16
N PHE A 89 33.04 -11.94 19.35
CA PHE A 89 32.23 -11.89 18.13
C PHE A 89 32.50 -13.06 17.17
N ARG A 90 31.41 -13.64 16.64
CA ARG A 90 31.46 -14.78 15.71
C ARG A 90 30.72 -14.47 14.40
N MET A 91 31.32 -14.91 13.29
CA MET A 91 30.64 -14.94 11.99
C MET A 91 30.18 -16.37 11.63
N GLY A 92 28.95 -16.51 11.15
CA GLY A 92 28.34 -17.80 10.78
C GLY A 92 27.73 -17.82 9.38
N SER A 93 27.46 -19.02 8.85
CA SER A 93 26.79 -19.22 7.54
C SER A 93 25.28 -19.44 7.72
N GLY A 94 24.46 -18.80 6.88
CA GLY A 94 23.00 -18.94 6.85
C GLY A 94 22.49 -19.73 5.65
N ALA A 95 21.31 -20.34 5.78
CA ALA A 95 20.64 -21.05 4.68
C ALA A 95 20.00 -20.06 3.68
N VAL A 96 20.18 -20.33 2.39
CA VAL A 96 19.64 -19.53 1.28
C VAL A 96 18.17 -19.88 1.05
N THR A 97 17.30 -18.88 0.92
CA THR A 97 15.90 -19.10 0.50
C THR A 97 15.52 -18.17 -0.66
N ASP A 98 14.88 -18.78 -1.65
CA ASP A 98 14.60 -18.32 -3.02
C ASP A 98 13.39 -17.37 -3.11
N PRO A 99 13.54 -16.15 -3.67
CA PRO A 99 12.42 -15.36 -4.17
C PRO A 99 12.23 -15.53 -5.69
N LYS A 100 11.08 -16.13 -6.04
CA LYS A 100 10.55 -16.32 -7.41
C LYS A 100 10.75 -15.12 -8.34
N THR A 101 11.19 -15.42 -9.56
CA THR A 101 11.57 -14.48 -10.62
C THR A 101 10.42 -14.01 -11.53
N SER A 102 10.53 -12.76 -12.01
CA SER A 102 9.97 -12.27 -13.29
C SER A 102 10.96 -11.24 -13.90
N PRO A 103 10.99 -11.05 -15.24
CA PRO A 103 12.22 -10.76 -15.97
C PRO A 103 12.38 -9.29 -16.41
N THR A 104 13.60 -8.77 -16.24
CA THR A 104 14.30 -7.74 -17.06
C THR A 104 15.62 -7.25 -16.44
N ARG A 105 16.08 -7.87 -15.35
CA ARG A 105 17.25 -7.44 -14.57
C ARG A 105 18.30 -8.54 -14.57
N GLN A 106 19.59 -8.18 -14.68
CA GLN A 106 20.65 -9.12 -14.32
C GLN A 106 20.66 -9.24 -12.80
N ILE A 107 20.07 -10.35 -12.34
CA ILE A 107 20.00 -10.72 -10.94
C ILE A 107 21.15 -11.68 -10.67
N LYS A 108 22.03 -11.32 -9.75
CA LYS A 108 23.13 -12.17 -9.28
C LYS A 108 22.93 -12.42 -7.80
N GLU A 109 22.82 -13.68 -7.41
CA GLU A 109 22.97 -14.05 -6.01
C GLU A 109 24.44 -14.00 -5.62
N MET A 110 24.72 -13.35 -4.50
CA MET A 110 26.07 -13.23 -3.95
C MET A 110 26.14 -14.00 -2.64
N PRO A 111 26.74 -15.21 -2.63
CA PRO A 111 27.07 -15.87 -1.39
C PRO A 111 28.21 -15.11 -0.72
N VAL A 112 27.96 -14.50 0.44
CA VAL A 112 29.02 -13.89 1.24
C VAL A 112 29.69 -15.02 2.02
N ARG A 113 30.97 -15.27 1.73
CA ARG A 113 31.77 -16.29 2.42
C ARG A 113 32.15 -15.80 3.81
N VAL A 114 32.01 -16.67 4.79
CA VAL A 114 32.50 -16.43 6.16
C VAL A 114 34.02 -16.55 6.14
N ILE A 115 34.72 -15.49 6.55
CA ILE A 115 36.16 -15.53 6.82
C ILE A 115 36.30 -15.48 8.34
N GLU A 116 36.79 -16.56 8.95
CA GLU A 116 36.99 -16.58 10.41
C GLU A 116 38.00 -15.51 10.83
N GLY A 117 37.65 -14.71 11.86
CA GLY A 117 38.61 -13.92 12.61
C GLY A 117 38.92 -12.51 12.13
N GLU A 118 38.38 -12.03 11.00
CA GLU A 118 38.64 -10.65 10.55
C GLU A 118 37.37 -9.85 10.30
N LEU A 119 37.00 -8.99 11.26
CA LEU A 119 35.93 -7.98 11.14
C LEU A 119 36.07 -7.14 9.87
N ALA A 120 37.30 -6.83 9.42
CA ALA A 120 37.56 -6.05 8.21
C ALA A 120 37.12 -6.74 6.90
N THR A 121 36.92 -8.07 6.92
CA THR A 121 36.63 -8.84 5.70
C THR A 121 35.14 -9.13 5.49
N MET A 122 34.30 -8.78 6.47
CA MET A 122 32.87 -9.05 6.48
C MET A 122 32.12 -8.49 5.26
N TRP A 123 32.60 -7.40 4.66
CA TRP A 123 32.03 -6.85 3.41
C TRP A 123 32.87 -7.11 2.16
N SER A 124 34.01 -7.80 2.25
CA SER A 124 34.98 -7.93 1.15
C SER A 124 34.37 -8.52 -0.13
N GLU A 125 33.52 -9.54 -0.01
CA GLU A 125 32.81 -10.15 -1.14
C GLU A 125 31.86 -9.17 -1.83
N ILE A 126 31.22 -8.28 -1.05
CA ILE A 126 30.35 -7.23 -1.59
C ILE A 126 31.19 -6.19 -2.35
N PHE A 127 32.27 -5.72 -1.75
CA PHE A 127 33.17 -4.72 -2.34
C PHE A 127 34.00 -5.24 -3.52
N ARG A 128 34.01 -6.56 -3.80
CA ARG A 128 34.51 -7.09 -5.08
C ARG A 128 33.67 -6.62 -6.27
N ASP A 129 32.37 -6.54 -6.06
CA ASP A 129 31.38 -6.26 -7.10
C ASP A 129 30.87 -4.80 -7.03
N VAL A 130 30.98 -4.15 -5.88
CA VAL A 130 30.60 -2.75 -5.62
C VAL A 130 31.84 -1.90 -5.36
N GLN A 131 32.06 -0.87 -6.18
CA GLN A 131 33.16 0.06 -5.99
C GLN A 131 32.88 1.03 -4.83
N ARG A 132 31.65 1.54 -4.75
CA ARG A 132 31.19 2.42 -3.67
C ARG A 132 29.69 2.33 -3.47
N PHE A 133 29.24 2.52 -2.23
CA PHE A 133 27.84 2.79 -1.93
C PHE A 133 27.57 4.29 -1.99
N ASN A 134 26.48 4.67 -2.64
CA ASN A 134 25.93 6.02 -2.57
C ASN A 134 24.89 6.15 -1.45
N ASP A 135 24.26 5.03 -1.09
CA ASP A 135 23.24 4.91 -0.07
C ASP A 135 23.29 3.49 0.50
N ALA A 136 23.13 3.36 1.81
CA ALA A 136 23.12 2.09 2.53
C ALA A 136 22.28 2.26 3.80
N HIS A 137 21.45 1.26 4.12
CA HIS A 137 20.72 1.27 5.37
C HIS A 137 20.43 -0.13 5.88
N PHE A 138 20.28 -0.22 7.19
CA PHE A 138 19.89 -1.42 7.92
C PHE A 138 18.55 -1.18 8.62
N TYR A 139 17.72 -2.21 8.69
CA TYR A 139 16.43 -2.15 9.38
C TYR A 139 16.09 -3.48 10.05
N PHE A 140 15.43 -3.44 11.21
CA PHE A 140 14.94 -4.65 11.86
C PHE A 140 13.72 -5.19 11.11
N VAL A 141 13.77 -6.48 10.75
CA VAL A 141 12.62 -7.22 10.20
C VAL A 141 11.83 -7.85 11.35
N ASP A 142 12.54 -8.46 12.28
CA ASP A 142 12.00 -9.04 13.52
C ASP A 142 13.14 -9.25 14.53
N GLY A 143 12.78 -9.53 15.78
CA GLY A 143 13.73 -10.00 16.78
C GLY A 143 13.05 -10.46 18.06
N ASN A 144 13.76 -11.27 18.85
CA ASN A 144 13.27 -11.86 20.09
C ASN A 144 14.39 -12.04 21.11
N TYR A 145 14.07 -11.83 22.38
CA TYR A 145 14.97 -12.19 23.48
C TYR A 145 15.15 -13.72 23.57
N ILE A 146 16.37 -14.15 23.86
CA ILE A 146 16.71 -15.54 24.13
C ILE A 146 16.84 -15.73 25.64
N GLY A 147 16.08 -16.67 26.19
CA GLY A 147 16.03 -16.92 27.63
C GLY A 147 15.17 -15.91 28.41
N PRO A 148 15.03 -16.13 29.74
CA PRO A 148 14.19 -15.30 30.61
C PRO A 148 14.92 -14.07 31.20
N ASP A 149 16.24 -13.99 31.07
CA ASP A 149 17.07 -12.95 31.71
C ASP A 149 17.19 -11.66 30.89
N LEU A 150 16.65 -11.64 29.66
CA LEU A 150 16.67 -10.52 28.72
C LEU A 150 18.10 -10.03 28.39
N LYS A 151 19.11 -10.90 28.50
CA LYS A 151 20.51 -10.53 28.23
C LYS A 151 20.97 -10.85 26.82
N ARG A 152 20.26 -11.75 26.13
CA ARG A 152 20.52 -12.09 24.73
C ARG A 152 19.32 -11.80 23.86
N PHE A 153 19.57 -11.36 22.65
CA PHE A 153 18.56 -11.01 21.67
C PHE A 153 18.99 -11.51 20.30
N GLU A 154 18.10 -12.17 19.57
CA GLU A 154 18.32 -12.57 18.18
C GLU A 154 17.41 -11.74 17.28
N SER A 155 17.92 -11.26 16.15
CA SER A 155 17.14 -10.46 15.21
C SER A 155 17.45 -10.80 13.76
N ASN A 156 16.47 -10.66 12.89
CA ASN A 156 16.71 -10.57 11.46
C ASN A 156 16.80 -9.10 11.04
N VAL A 157 17.97 -8.68 10.56
CA VAL A 157 18.21 -7.33 10.06
C VAL A 157 18.21 -7.35 8.53
N GLY A 158 17.37 -6.54 7.91
CA GLY A 158 17.42 -6.24 6.49
C GLY A 158 18.56 -5.29 6.18
N PHE A 159 19.26 -5.55 5.09
CA PHE A 159 20.26 -4.65 4.49
C PHE A 159 19.81 -4.27 3.09
N GLU A 160 19.86 -2.98 2.78
CA GLU A 160 19.66 -2.45 1.44
C GLU A 160 20.74 -1.42 1.13
N GLY A 161 21.41 -1.58 -0.01
CA GLY A 161 22.46 -0.68 -0.48
C GLY A 161 22.30 -0.37 -1.96
N LYS A 162 22.62 0.86 -2.34
CA LYS A 162 22.70 1.32 -3.73
C LYS A 162 24.08 1.88 -3.99
N GLY A 163 24.66 1.51 -5.13
CA GLY A 163 26.03 1.87 -5.43
C GLY A 163 26.33 1.81 -6.92
N VAL A 164 27.62 1.84 -7.21
CA VAL A 164 28.15 1.66 -8.57
C VAL A 164 29.22 0.58 -8.57
N ASP A 165 29.35 -0.14 -9.68
CA ASP A 165 30.48 -1.04 -9.91
C ASP A 165 31.71 -0.30 -10.47
N ALA A 166 32.78 -1.05 -10.73
CA ALA A 166 34.03 -0.52 -11.26
C ALA A 166 33.91 0.16 -12.64
N ASN A 167 32.84 -0.10 -13.40
CA ASN A 167 32.56 0.55 -14.68
C ASN A 167 31.63 1.77 -14.53
N GLY A 168 31.22 2.09 -13.30
CA GLY A 168 30.26 3.16 -13.01
C GLY A 168 28.80 2.76 -13.23
N SER A 169 28.50 1.49 -13.52
CA SER A 169 27.12 1.02 -13.71
C SER A 169 26.38 0.94 -12.37
N ALA A 170 25.15 1.41 -12.33
CA ALA A 170 24.32 1.43 -11.13
C ALA A 170 23.90 0.00 -10.72
N LEU A 171 23.99 -0.27 -9.42
CA LEU A 171 23.56 -1.52 -8.82
C LEU A 171 22.81 -1.29 -7.51
N SER A 172 21.99 -2.26 -7.13
CA SER A 172 21.45 -2.37 -5.78
C SER A 172 21.70 -3.75 -5.19
N ILE A 173 21.84 -3.80 -3.88
CA ILE A 173 22.00 -5.01 -3.10
C ILE A 173 20.92 -5.02 -2.03
N LYS A 174 20.31 -6.17 -1.81
CA LYS A 174 19.42 -6.39 -0.69
C LYS A 174 19.58 -7.77 -0.10
N GLY A 175 19.38 -7.91 1.20
CA GLY A 175 19.31 -9.21 1.86
C GLY A 175 18.96 -9.12 3.32
N LYS A 176 18.94 -10.29 3.97
CA LYS A 176 18.64 -10.42 5.40
C LYS A 176 19.83 -11.04 6.11
N ILE A 177 20.10 -10.53 7.29
CA ILE A 177 21.26 -10.86 8.11
C ILE A 177 20.74 -11.20 9.50
N PRO A 178 20.74 -12.49 9.90
CA PRO A 178 20.51 -12.84 11.28
C PRO A 178 21.67 -12.34 12.15
N ILE A 179 21.35 -11.61 13.21
CA ILE A 179 22.30 -11.02 14.16
C ILE A 179 21.92 -11.47 15.58
N GLY A 180 22.90 -11.99 16.31
CA GLY A 180 22.84 -12.24 17.74
C GLY A 180 23.46 -11.08 18.51
N TRP A 181 22.76 -10.64 19.56
CA TRP A 181 23.13 -9.52 20.39
C TRP A 181 23.27 -9.96 21.84
N ASN A 182 24.24 -9.37 22.53
CA ASN A 182 24.53 -9.63 23.93
C ASN A 182 24.57 -8.30 24.71
N SER A 183 24.00 -8.29 25.91
CA SER A 183 24.00 -7.14 26.80
C SER A 183 25.20 -7.18 27.74
N LYS A 184 26.13 -6.23 27.61
CA LYS A 184 27.33 -6.05 28.46
C LYS A 184 27.38 -4.63 29.02
N LYS A 185 27.51 -4.52 30.36
CA LYS A 185 27.73 -3.25 31.11
C LYS A 185 26.86 -2.09 30.60
N ASP A 186 25.54 -2.32 30.53
CA ASP A 186 24.54 -1.34 30.09
C ASP A 186 24.62 -0.92 28.61
N SER A 187 25.22 -1.76 27.75
CA SER A 187 25.19 -1.59 26.29
C SER A 187 24.99 -2.92 25.57
N TRP A 188 24.39 -2.87 24.39
CA TRP A 188 24.23 -4.04 23.53
C TRP A 188 25.30 -4.09 22.45
N GLU A 189 25.89 -5.26 22.29
CA GLU A 189 26.96 -5.56 21.34
C GLU A 189 26.55 -6.74 20.46
N ILE A 190 27.04 -6.77 19.22
CA ILE A 190 26.84 -7.87 18.29
C ILE A 190 27.75 -9.02 18.71
N GLU A 191 27.14 -10.12 19.15
CA GLU A 191 27.82 -11.37 19.51
C GLU A 191 27.96 -12.29 18.29
N GLU A 192 26.96 -12.30 17.41
CA GLU A 192 26.93 -13.20 16.26
C GLU A 192 26.40 -12.50 15.01
N TRP A 193 27.02 -12.75 13.86
CA TRP A 193 26.57 -12.24 12.55
C TRP A 193 26.54 -13.37 11.53
N LYS A 194 25.35 -13.69 11.01
CA LYS A 194 25.17 -14.75 10.02
C LYS A 194 24.92 -14.15 8.64
N PHE A 195 25.76 -14.50 7.68
CA PHE A 195 25.51 -14.10 6.29
C PHE A 195 24.58 -15.07 5.59
N GLY A 196 23.50 -14.54 5.04
CA GLY A 196 22.70 -15.20 4.00
C GLY A 196 23.13 -14.79 2.60
N ALA A 197 22.47 -15.34 1.58
CA ALA A 197 22.63 -14.84 0.21
C ALA A 197 22.12 -13.40 0.11
N MET A 198 22.91 -12.55 -0.55
CA MET A 198 22.50 -11.20 -0.93
C MET A 198 22.04 -11.21 -2.37
N LEU A 199 20.94 -10.51 -2.66
CA LEU A 199 20.46 -10.30 -4.00
C LEU A 199 21.10 -9.02 -4.56
N MET A 200 21.91 -9.15 -5.60
CA MET A 200 22.41 -8.01 -6.36
C MET A 200 21.62 -7.87 -7.66
N VAL A 201 21.19 -6.64 -7.94
CA VAL A 201 20.53 -6.24 -9.18
C VAL A 201 21.43 -5.23 -9.87
N ARG A 202 21.85 -5.53 -11.10
CA ARG A 202 22.56 -4.57 -11.95
C ARG A 202 21.64 -4.02 -13.02
N LEU A 203 21.69 -2.71 -13.19
CA LEU A 203 21.06 -2.03 -14.29
C LEU A 203 22.10 -1.84 -15.40
N LYS A 204 21.77 -2.29 -16.60
CA LYS A 204 22.61 -2.06 -17.79
C LYS A 204 22.66 -0.57 -18.12
N GLU A 205 21.51 0.09 -17.99
CA GLU A 205 21.31 1.53 -18.20
C GLU A 205 20.31 2.05 -17.16
N SER A 206 20.49 3.29 -16.73
CA SER A 206 19.54 3.95 -15.83
C SER A 206 18.30 4.37 -16.61
N LEU A 207 17.10 4.02 -16.11
CA LEU A 207 15.82 4.49 -16.68
C LEU A 207 15.66 6.01 -16.59
N PHE A 208 16.17 6.60 -15.51
CA PHE A 208 16.19 8.04 -15.28
C PHE A 208 17.59 8.44 -14.82
N LYS A 209 18.09 9.57 -15.33
CA LYS A 209 19.37 10.15 -14.94
C LYS A 209 19.11 11.54 -14.35
N GLU A 210 19.69 11.81 -13.19
CA GLU A 210 19.82 13.16 -12.64
C GLU A 210 20.77 13.95 -13.55
N VAL A 211 20.29 15.05 -14.14
CA VAL A 211 21.04 15.88 -15.10
C VAL A 211 21.06 17.36 -14.72
N LEU A 212 20.51 17.76 -13.59
CA LEU A 212 20.46 19.15 -13.14
C LEU A 212 21.86 19.76 -13.10
N LYS A 213 22.89 19.01 -12.70
CA LYS A 213 24.27 19.50 -12.71
C LYS A 213 24.86 19.68 -14.11
N ASP A 214 24.40 18.87 -15.07
CA ASP A 214 24.80 18.96 -16.48
C ASP A 214 24.05 20.11 -17.21
N VAL A 215 22.86 20.48 -16.71
CA VAL A 215 21.96 21.46 -17.35
C VAL A 215 22.05 22.85 -16.70
N ILE A 216 22.20 22.94 -15.38
CA ILE A 216 22.33 24.19 -14.63
C ILE A 216 23.81 24.42 -14.32
N LEU A 217 24.48 25.16 -15.21
CA LEU A 217 25.91 25.45 -15.09
C LEU A 217 26.23 26.49 -14.02
N ASP A 218 25.26 27.31 -13.64
CA ASP A 218 25.41 28.29 -12.58
C ASP A 218 25.27 27.61 -11.21
N GLN A 219 26.34 27.68 -10.40
CA GLN A 219 26.41 27.00 -9.10
C GLN A 219 25.31 27.46 -8.14
N GLN A 220 24.97 28.75 -8.14
CA GLN A 220 23.96 29.28 -7.22
C GLN A 220 22.55 28.83 -7.62
N GLN A 221 22.25 28.78 -8.91
CA GLN A 221 20.99 28.23 -9.42
C GLN A 221 20.90 26.72 -9.17
N TYR A 222 21.99 25.99 -9.35
CA TYR A 222 22.04 24.57 -9.06
C TYR A 222 21.73 24.30 -7.58
N GLU A 223 22.41 25.00 -6.67
CA GLU A 223 22.17 24.90 -5.22
C GLU A 223 20.72 25.20 -4.86
N ARG A 224 20.12 26.22 -5.47
CA ARG A 224 18.70 26.54 -5.29
C ARG A 224 17.76 25.45 -5.83
N ALA A 225 18.11 24.81 -6.95
CA ALA A 225 17.28 23.80 -7.59
C ALA A 225 17.31 22.45 -6.85
N VAL A 226 18.43 22.12 -6.19
CA VAL A 226 18.56 20.90 -5.38
C VAL A 226 18.17 21.07 -3.92
N ALA A 227 18.06 22.31 -3.42
CA ALA A 227 17.63 22.59 -2.06
C ALA A 227 16.13 22.35 -1.87
N SER A 228 15.78 21.52 -0.88
CA SER A 228 14.40 21.29 -0.48
C SER A 228 14.02 22.21 0.67
N LEU A 229 13.41 23.35 0.35
CA LEU A 229 12.88 24.27 1.37
C LEU A 229 11.83 23.57 2.27
N HIS A 230 11.11 22.57 1.74
CA HIS A 230 10.19 21.77 2.53
C HIS A 230 10.92 20.94 3.59
N GLU A 231 12.00 20.26 3.21
CA GLU A 231 12.82 19.48 4.13
C GLU A 231 13.42 20.36 5.24
N GLU A 232 13.98 21.51 4.89
CA GLU A 232 14.52 22.46 5.87
C GLU A 232 13.47 22.90 6.90
N ASN A 233 12.28 23.26 6.44
CA ASN A 233 11.17 23.66 7.33
C ASN A 233 10.67 22.50 8.21
N VAL A 234 10.68 21.28 7.69
CA VAL A 234 10.32 20.07 8.45
C VAL A 234 11.38 19.82 9.53
N ILE A 235 12.66 19.88 9.19
CA ILE A 235 13.76 19.73 10.15
C ILE A 235 13.67 20.82 11.23
N ASP A 236 13.47 22.08 10.86
CA ASP A 236 13.35 23.18 11.82
C ASP A 236 12.13 23.02 12.74
N LEU A 237 11.00 22.52 12.22
CA LEU A 237 9.83 22.20 13.05
C LEU A 237 10.17 21.12 14.07
N PHE A 238 10.81 20.03 13.66
CA PHE A 238 11.06 18.90 14.57
C PHE A 238 12.26 19.08 15.50
N THR A 239 13.28 19.81 15.08
CA THR A 239 14.53 20.00 15.87
C THR A 239 14.53 21.29 16.68
N ARG A 240 13.86 22.35 16.19
CA ARG A 240 13.88 23.69 16.80
C ARG A 240 12.50 24.17 17.22
N ASN A 241 11.45 23.38 16.97
CA ASN A 241 10.05 23.76 17.20
C ASN A 241 9.70 25.10 16.54
N LYS A 242 10.29 25.38 15.37
CA LYS A 242 10.04 26.58 14.58
C LYS A 242 9.39 26.16 13.27
N PHE A 243 8.16 26.61 13.05
CA PHE A 243 7.53 26.55 11.74
C PHE A 243 7.16 27.96 11.32
N SER A 244 8.00 28.55 10.47
CA SER A 244 7.89 29.92 10.00
C SER A 244 8.10 29.91 8.50
N VAL A 245 7.04 29.63 7.75
CA VAL A 245 7.08 29.74 6.29
C VAL A 245 6.42 31.05 5.90
N SER A 246 7.15 31.90 5.17
CA SER A 246 6.61 33.17 4.72
C SER A 246 5.55 32.89 3.65
N LYS A 247 4.37 33.52 3.78
CA LYS A 247 3.28 33.40 2.79
C LYS A 247 3.70 33.79 1.36
N GLN A 248 4.77 34.57 1.22
CA GLN A 248 5.24 35.05 -0.09
C GLN A 248 6.01 33.98 -0.88
N VAL A 249 6.66 33.01 -0.23
CA VAL A 249 7.50 32.02 -0.93
C VAL A 249 6.68 31.05 -1.79
N TYR A 250 5.40 30.84 -1.45
CA TYR A 250 4.49 29.98 -2.21
C TYR A 250 3.52 30.74 -3.11
N ALA A 251 3.65 32.07 -3.25
CA ALA A 251 2.75 32.84 -4.10
C ALA A 251 2.91 32.53 -5.59
N ASP A 252 4.09 32.04 -5.99
CA ASP A 252 4.46 31.76 -7.39
C ASP A 252 4.42 30.26 -7.75
N TYR A 253 4.06 29.38 -6.80
CA TYR A 253 3.93 27.94 -6.99
C TYR A 253 2.54 27.46 -6.56
N LEU A 254 2.23 26.18 -6.84
CA LEU A 254 0.99 25.53 -6.45
C LEU A 254 0.71 25.72 -4.95
N ASP A 255 -0.15 26.68 -4.62
CA ASP A 255 -0.46 27.09 -3.25
C ASP A 255 -1.40 26.05 -2.62
N LEU A 256 -1.38 25.92 -1.30
CA LEU A 256 -2.41 25.18 -0.57
C LEU A 256 -3.80 25.75 -0.89
N ASP A 257 -3.91 27.04 -1.15
CA ASP A 257 -5.13 27.67 -1.67
C ASP A 257 -5.47 27.19 -3.09
N SER A 258 -4.48 26.87 -3.94
CA SER A 258 -4.71 26.22 -5.24
C SER A 258 -5.28 24.81 -5.08
N THR A 259 -4.91 24.06 -4.04
CA THR A 259 -5.56 22.76 -3.73
C THR A 259 -7.02 22.94 -3.24
N PHE A 260 -7.34 24.12 -2.71
CA PHE A 260 -8.71 24.54 -2.44
C PHE A 260 -9.45 25.03 -3.69
N GLN A 261 -8.79 25.31 -4.80
CA GLN A 261 -9.45 25.77 -6.02
C GLN A 261 -9.53 24.67 -7.09
N HIS A 262 -8.49 23.83 -7.21
CA HIS A 262 -8.37 22.82 -8.25
C HIS A 262 -8.06 21.44 -7.64
N PRO A 263 -9.07 20.70 -7.14
CA PRO A 263 -8.87 19.46 -6.39
C PRO A 263 -8.43 18.27 -7.25
N GLY A 264 -8.42 18.40 -8.58
CA GLY A 264 -7.91 17.37 -9.45
C GLY A 264 -7.56 17.88 -10.85
N LEU A 265 -6.78 17.05 -11.53
CA LEU A 265 -6.32 17.20 -12.90
C LEU A 265 -6.52 15.87 -13.61
N SER A 266 -6.96 15.92 -14.87
CA SER A 266 -6.91 14.78 -15.79
C SER A 266 -6.16 15.17 -17.05
N VAL A 267 -5.43 14.21 -17.62
CA VAL A 267 -4.68 14.39 -18.87
C VAL A 267 -5.34 13.49 -19.92
N VAL A 268 -5.66 14.06 -21.08
CA VAL A 268 -6.36 13.36 -22.16
C VAL A 268 -6.08 14.06 -23.50
N ASP A 269 -5.89 13.31 -24.57
CA ASP A 269 -5.95 13.82 -25.94
C ASP A 269 -7.43 13.77 -26.41
N TYR A 270 -8.20 14.83 -26.12
CA TYR A 270 -9.66 14.78 -26.31
C TYR A 270 -10.08 14.92 -27.78
N ASN A 271 -9.22 15.54 -28.59
CA ASN A 271 -9.47 15.84 -30.00
C ASN A 271 -8.67 14.93 -30.96
N LYS A 272 -7.85 14.01 -30.43
CA LYS A 272 -7.02 13.06 -31.16
C LYS A 272 -5.98 13.72 -32.07
N ASP A 273 -5.45 14.87 -31.66
CA ASP A 273 -4.40 15.56 -32.40
C ASP A 273 -2.99 15.06 -32.07
N GLY A 274 -2.88 14.10 -31.14
CA GLY A 274 -1.64 13.47 -30.71
C GLY A 274 -0.95 14.21 -29.58
N TRP A 275 -1.57 15.24 -29.01
CA TRP A 275 -1.04 16.00 -27.88
C TRP A 275 -1.92 15.85 -26.65
N ASP A 276 -1.27 15.70 -25.50
CA ASP A 276 -1.96 15.64 -24.21
C ASP A 276 -2.52 17.02 -23.83
N ASP A 277 -3.83 17.08 -23.58
CA ASP A 277 -4.55 18.23 -23.04
C ASP A 277 -4.82 18.09 -21.54
N LEU A 278 -5.10 19.22 -20.87
CA LEU A 278 -5.22 19.26 -19.42
C LEU A 278 -6.61 19.71 -18.98
N TYR A 279 -7.34 18.81 -18.31
CA TYR A 279 -8.63 19.13 -17.69
C TYR A 279 -8.47 19.40 -16.19
N LEU A 280 -8.69 20.63 -15.77
CA LEU A 280 -8.61 21.05 -14.36
C LEU A 280 -10.00 21.16 -13.78
N MET A 281 -10.24 20.42 -12.71
CA MET A 281 -11.51 20.45 -11.99
C MET A 281 -11.53 21.62 -11.03
N GLY A 282 -12.59 22.42 -11.04
CA GLY A 282 -12.79 23.54 -10.13
C GLY A 282 -13.59 23.13 -8.88
N ARG A 283 -13.04 23.43 -7.70
CA ARG A 283 -13.79 23.38 -6.43
C ARG A 283 -14.86 24.46 -6.39
N TRP A 284 -14.49 25.68 -6.77
CA TRP A 284 -15.35 26.86 -6.75
C TRP A 284 -15.33 27.53 -8.11
N GLY A 285 -16.24 27.15 -8.99
CA GLY A 285 -16.30 27.68 -10.35
C GLY A 285 -16.58 26.60 -11.38
N ALA A 286 -16.38 26.97 -12.64
CA ALA A 286 -16.38 26.03 -13.75
C ALA A 286 -15.01 25.35 -13.85
N ASN A 287 -15.01 24.11 -14.33
CA ASN A 287 -13.79 23.42 -14.75
C ASN A 287 -13.18 24.11 -15.98
N GLN A 288 -11.90 23.85 -16.23
CA GLN A 288 -11.12 24.40 -17.34
C GLN A 288 -10.51 23.27 -18.16
N MET A 289 -10.41 23.46 -19.47
CA MET A 289 -9.86 22.49 -20.40
C MET A 289 -8.81 23.19 -21.24
N PHE A 290 -7.55 23.00 -20.92
CA PHE A 290 -6.43 23.59 -21.61
C PHE A 290 -6.02 22.68 -22.76
N ARG A 291 -6.45 23.04 -23.97
CA ARG A 291 -5.97 22.41 -25.20
C ARG A 291 -4.51 22.79 -25.44
N ASN A 292 -3.67 21.80 -25.70
CA ASN A 292 -2.27 21.98 -26.04
C ASN A 292 -2.13 22.53 -27.47
N ASN A 293 -1.40 23.62 -27.65
CA ASN A 293 -1.18 24.22 -28.97
C ASN A 293 0.08 23.67 -29.68
N ALA A 294 0.74 22.64 -29.11
CA ALA A 294 1.96 22.01 -29.62
C ALA A 294 3.20 22.93 -29.71
N ASP A 295 3.15 24.11 -29.10
CA ASP A 295 4.23 25.10 -29.05
C ASP A 295 4.65 25.47 -27.61
N GLY A 296 4.20 24.66 -26.63
CA GLY A 296 4.39 24.91 -25.20
C GLY A 296 3.37 25.88 -24.60
N THR A 297 2.39 26.35 -25.38
CA THR A 297 1.25 27.14 -24.89
C THR A 297 -0.04 26.34 -24.85
N PHE A 298 -1.03 26.86 -24.11
CA PHE A 298 -2.33 26.24 -23.94
C PHE A 298 -3.46 27.24 -24.16
N THR A 299 -4.64 26.76 -24.55
CA THR A 299 -5.86 27.57 -24.69
C THR A 299 -7.01 26.92 -23.93
N ASP A 300 -7.66 27.69 -23.04
CA ASP A 300 -8.85 27.19 -22.32
C ASP A 300 -10.06 27.16 -23.25
N VAL A 301 -10.50 25.94 -23.59
CA VAL A 301 -11.61 25.65 -24.50
C VAL A 301 -12.82 25.06 -23.78
N ALA A 302 -12.81 24.95 -22.43
CA ALA A 302 -13.83 24.22 -21.67
C ALA A 302 -15.27 24.57 -22.07
N LYS A 303 -15.56 25.86 -22.12
CA LYS A 303 -16.89 26.36 -22.46
C LYS A 303 -17.29 26.06 -23.90
N GLU A 304 -16.33 26.08 -24.82
CA GLU A 304 -16.58 25.85 -26.26
C GLU A 304 -16.99 24.39 -26.52
N ILE A 305 -16.43 23.48 -25.73
CA ILE A 305 -16.62 22.03 -25.88
C ILE A 305 -17.57 21.43 -24.82
N GLY A 306 -18.21 22.24 -23.98
CA GLY A 306 -19.19 21.75 -22.99
C GLY A 306 -18.60 21.16 -21.70
N LEU A 307 -17.32 21.42 -21.42
CA LEU A 307 -16.63 20.98 -20.20
C LEU A 307 -16.50 22.07 -19.12
N ASP A 308 -17.17 23.22 -19.21
CA ASP A 308 -17.20 24.25 -18.15
C ASP A 308 -18.10 23.88 -16.96
N ILE A 309 -17.99 22.62 -16.52
CA ILE A 309 -18.85 21.99 -15.51
C ILE A 309 -18.61 22.59 -14.13
N LYS A 310 -19.70 22.87 -13.42
CA LYS A 310 -19.71 23.40 -12.05
C LYS A 310 -20.18 22.33 -11.06
N GLY A 311 -20.08 22.62 -9.77
CA GLY A 311 -20.64 21.78 -8.71
C GLY A 311 -19.62 21.10 -7.80
N LEU A 312 -18.42 21.70 -7.66
CA LEU A 312 -17.33 21.20 -6.83
C LEU A 312 -16.88 19.82 -7.34
N CYS A 313 -16.31 19.83 -8.54
CA CYS A 313 -15.78 18.65 -9.22
C CYS A 313 -14.50 18.23 -8.52
N ASN A 314 -14.35 16.95 -8.16
CA ASN A 314 -13.15 16.45 -7.47
C ASN A 314 -12.27 15.59 -8.36
N CYS A 315 -12.88 14.87 -9.30
CA CYS A 315 -12.21 13.91 -10.15
C CYS A 315 -12.94 13.80 -11.48
N ALA A 316 -12.20 13.44 -12.52
CA ALA A 316 -12.72 13.13 -13.84
C ALA A 316 -11.93 11.97 -14.41
N THR A 317 -12.61 11.02 -15.04
CA THR A 317 -11.96 9.88 -15.69
C THR A 317 -12.41 9.87 -17.14
N PHE A 318 -11.43 10.06 -18.03
CA PHE A 318 -11.62 9.98 -19.46
C PHE A 318 -11.32 8.56 -19.94
N ALA A 319 -12.19 8.02 -20.78
CA ALA A 319 -12.02 6.76 -21.48
C ALA A 319 -13.10 6.63 -22.56
N ASP A 320 -12.84 5.79 -23.56
CA ASP A 320 -13.83 5.41 -24.57
C ASP A 320 -14.84 4.43 -23.95
N PHE A 321 -15.90 4.96 -23.34
CA PHE A 321 -16.85 4.17 -22.56
C PHE A 321 -17.94 3.56 -23.44
N ASP A 322 -18.25 4.20 -24.57
CA ASP A 322 -19.22 3.69 -25.53
C ASP A 322 -18.61 2.86 -26.67
N ASN A 323 -17.28 2.86 -26.78
CA ASN A 323 -16.47 2.20 -27.81
C ASN A 323 -16.67 2.79 -29.21
N ASP A 324 -16.94 4.09 -29.31
CA ASP A 324 -17.00 4.81 -30.58
C ASP A 324 -15.61 5.30 -31.06
N GLY A 325 -14.62 5.17 -30.18
CA GLY A 325 -13.23 5.44 -30.43
C GLY A 325 -12.75 6.77 -29.86
N ASP A 326 -13.60 7.66 -29.36
CA ASP A 326 -13.21 8.92 -28.70
C ASP A 326 -13.38 8.89 -27.17
N PRO A 327 -12.63 9.73 -26.42
CA PRO A 327 -12.64 9.63 -24.96
C PRO A 327 -13.81 10.43 -24.35
N ASP A 328 -14.82 9.70 -23.90
CA ASP A 328 -15.88 10.17 -23.00
C ASP A 328 -15.36 10.54 -21.61
N VAL A 329 -16.22 11.07 -20.74
CA VAL A 329 -15.83 11.42 -19.36
C VAL A 329 -16.91 11.15 -18.30
N PHE A 330 -16.50 10.52 -17.20
CA PHE A 330 -17.23 10.58 -15.93
C PHE A 330 -16.66 11.69 -15.05
N ILE A 331 -17.53 12.54 -14.49
CA ILE A 331 -17.14 13.66 -13.62
C ILE A 331 -17.74 13.47 -12.22
N GLY A 332 -16.88 13.32 -11.22
CA GLY A 332 -17.24 13.19 -9.81
C GLY A 332 -17.45 14.54 -9.14
N ARG A 333 -18.66 14.79 -8.62
CA ARG A 333 -19.05 16.07 -8.00
C ARG A 333 -19.45 15.92 -6.54
N SER A 334 -19.19 16.94 -5.73
CA SER A 334 -19.55 16.94 -4.30
C SER A 334 -20.92 17.56 -4.02
N LEU A 335 -21.20 18.73 -4.60
CA LEU A 335 -22.41 19.51 -4.26
C LEU A 335 -23.53 19.33 -5.28
N GLU A 336 -23.22 18.67 -6.39
CA GLU A 336 -24.17 18.27 -7.44
C GLU A 336 -24.00 16.78 -7.76
N ARG A 337 -24.94 16.21 -8.51
CA ARG A 337 -24.86 14.79 -8.93
C ARG A 337 -23.72 14.60 -9.92
N SER A 338 -22.96 13.53 -9.81
CA SER A 338 -21.91 13.23 -10.78
C SER A 338 -22.49 13.02 -12.19
N LEU A 339 -21.68 13.25 -13.23
CA LEU A 339 -22.12 13.24 -14.63
C LEU A 339 -21.37 12.19 -15.44
N TYR A 340 -21.99 11.75 -16.52
CA TYR A 340 -21.35 11.10 -17.66
C TYR A 340 -21.64 11.93 -18.91
N LEU A 341 -20.58 12.30 -19.62
CA LEU A 341 -20.66 13.04 -20.86
C LEU A 341 -19.97 12.24 -21.95
N GLU A 342 -20.67 12.06 -23.07
CA GLU A 342 -20.09 11.46 -24.27
C GLU A 342 -19.35 12.53 -25.05
N ASN A 343 -18.22 12.17 -25.64
CA ASN A 343 -17.53 13.04 -26.57
C ASN A 343 -18.12 12.82 -27.97
N GLU A 344 -18.64 13.87 -28.58
CA GLU A 344 -19.22 13.85 -29.92
C GLU A 344 -18.30 14.66 -30.83
N SER A 345 -17.19 14.05 -31.26
CA SER A 345 -16.20 14.68 -32.16
C SER A 345 -15.58 15.96 -31.59
N GLY A 346 -15.11 15.91 -30.35
CA GLY A 346 -14.44 17.00 -29.64
C GLY A 346 -15.41 17.93 -28.88
N ARG A 347 -16.67 17.54 -28.72
CA ARG A 347 -17.68 18.27 -27.92
C ARG A 347 -18.36 17.33 -26.95
N TYR A 348 -18.41 17.70 -25.69
CA TYR A 348 -18.99 16.89 -24.63
C TYR A 348 -20.47 17.18 -24.44
N VAL A 349 -21.28 16.12 -24.47
CA VAL A 349 -22.73 16.18 -24.30
C VAL A 349 -23.13 15.36 -23.07
N ASP A 350 -23.91 15.96 -22.16
CA ASP A 350 -24.43 15.24 -21.00
C ASP A 350 -25.40 14.14 -21.45
N ARG A 351 -24.98 12.90 -21.23
CA ARG A 351 -25.70 11.65 -21.57
C ARG A 351 -26.01 10.84 -20.33
N THR A 352 -25.91 11.47 -19.16
CA THR A 352 -26.06 10.80 -17.86
C THR A 352 -27.38 10.04 -17.77
N LYS A 353 -28.48 10.60 -18.30
CA LYS A 353 -29.81 9.98 -18.22
C LYS A 353 -29.95 8.81 -19.19
N GLU A 354 -29.42 8.95 -20.39
CA GLU A 354 -29.42 7.94 -21.46
C GLU A 354 -28.55 6.74 -21.06
N ALA A 355 -27.37 7.02 -20.52
CA ALA A 355 -26.39 6.04 -20.09
C ALA A 355 -26.83 5.28 -18.83
N CYS A 356 -27.29 5.98 -17.80
CA CYS A 356 -27.58 5.40 -16.48
C CYS A 356 -29.08 5.13 -16.25
N GLY A 357 -29.96 5.50 -17.18
CA GLY A 357 -31.40 5.28 -17.12
C GLY A 357 -32.05 5.88 -15.87
N SER A 358 -32.69 5.04 -15.05
CA SER A 358 -33.33 5.47 -13.80
C SER A 358 -32.35 5.67 -12.64
N LEU A 359 -31.06 5.35 -12.81
CA LEU A 359 -30.07 5.55 -11.78
C LEU A 359 -29.80 7.05 -11.63
N LEU A 360 -30.07 7.54 -10.42
CA LEU A 360 -29.66 8.89 -10.04
C LEU A 360 -28.19 8.86 -9.65
N MET A 361 -27.33 9.46 -10.48
CA MET A 361 -25.89 9.54 -10.20
C MET A 361 -25.60 10.17 -8.83
N PRO A 362 -24.60 9.67 -8.09
CA PRO A 362 -24.36 10.07 -6.71
C PRO A 362 -23.70 11.45 -6.58
N TYR A 363 -23.94 12.07 -5.42
CA TYR A 363 -23.12 13.17 -4.90
C TYR A 363 -21.89 12.61 -4.19
N LEU A 364 -20.93 13.49 -3.87
CA LEU A 364 -19.77 13.20 -3.01
C LEU A 364 -18.84 12.12 -3.58
N VAL A 365 -18.73 12.04 -4.91
CA VAL A 365 -17.75 11.18 -5.57
C VAL A 365 -16.38 11.83 -5.45
N SER A 366 -15.49 11.20 -4.70
CA SER A 366 -14.12 11.66 -4.49
C SER A 366 -13.14 11.07 -5.48
N THR A 367 -13.42 9.86 -5.98
CA THR A 367 -12.55 9.14 -6.91
C THR A 367 -13.38 8.32 -7.89
N ILE A 368 -12.85 8.15 -9.10
CA ILE A 368 -13.42 7.31 -10.15
C ILE A 368 -12.28 6.41 -10.67
N SER A 369 -12.60 5.15 -10.94
CA SER A 369 -11.70 4.21 -11.61
C SER A 369 -12.47 3.47 -12.69
N ALA A 370 -11.83 3.25 -13.83
CA ALA A 370 -12.38 2.49 -14.95
C ALA A 370 -11.56 1.22 -15.16
N VAL A 371 -12.22 0.07 -15.20
CA VAL A 371 -11.59 -1.24 -15.42
C VAL A 371 -12.62 -2.23 -15.95
N ASP A 372 -12.22 -3.10 -16.87
CA ASP A 372 -13.01 -4.26 -17.26
C ASP A 372 -12.98 -5.30 -16.13
N TYR A 373 -13.93 -5.20 -15.18
CA TYR A 373 -13.89 -6.05 -13.97
C TYR A 373 -14.35 -7.48 -14.25
N ASN A 374 -15.21 -7.65 -15.27
CA ASN A 374 -15.86 -8.91 -15.57
C ASN A 374 -15.23 -9.64 -16.79
N GLN A 375 -14.24 -9.02 -17.43
CA GLN A 375 -13.52 -9.50 -18.61
C GLN A 375 -14.41 -9.63 -19.86
N ASP A 376 -15.39 -8.73 -20.02
CA ASP A 376 -16.26 -8.67 -21.21
C ASP A 376 -15.74 -7.73 -22.31
N GLY A 377 -14.59 -7.08 -22.07
CA GLY A 377 -13.97 -6.15 -23.00
C GLY A 377 -14.50 -4.73 -22.91
N LEU A 378 -15.42 -4.43 -21.99
CA LEU A 378 -15.96 -3.09 -21.76
C LEU A 378 -15.42 -2.51 -20.46
N LEU A 379 -15.12 -1.21 -20.45
CA LEU A 379 -14.70 -0.54 -19.22
C LEU A 379 -15.88 -0.30 -18.29
N ASP A 380 -15.85 -0.94 -17.12
CA ASP A 380 -16.78 -0.70 -16.01
C ASP A 380 -16.26 0.41 -15.09
N VAL A 381 -17.17 1.08 -14.37
CA VAL A 381 -16.84 2.27 -13.58
C VAL A 381 -17.08 2.04 -12.09
N TYR A 382 -16.01 2.18 -11.30
CA TYR A 382 -16.08 2.17 -9.84
C TYR A 382 -16.03 3.60 -9.29
N LEU A 383 -17.09 4.00 -8.60
CA LEU A 383 -17.22 5.30 -7.95
C LEU A 383 -16.89 5.16 -6.46
N GLY A 384 -15.84 5.85 -6.02
CA GLY A 384 -15.48 6.03 -4.62
C GLY A 384 -16.20 7.25 -4.05
N LEU A 385 -17.08 7.03 -3.06
CA LEU A 385 -17.84 8.10 -2.44
C LEU A 385 -17.33 8.36 -1.02
N TYR A 386 -17.34 9.63 -0.61
CA TYR A 386 -16.87 10.03 0.72
C TYR A 386 -17.95 10.75 1.52
N GLY A 387 -18.10 10.42 2.81
CA GLY A 387 -19.04 11.11 3.70
C GLY A 387 -18.48 12.45 4.19
N PRO A 388 -19.30 13.52 4.35
CA PRO A 388 -18.84 14.80 4.88
C PRO A 388 -18.36 14.67 6.34
N PRO A 389 -17.59 15.66 6.86
CA PRO A 389 -17.09 15.64 8.24
C PRO A 389 -18.21 15.52 9.27
N GLN A 390 -18.09 14.59 10.23
CA GLN A 390 -19.05 14.41 11.34
C GLN A 390 -19.13 15.61 12.30
N LYS A 391 -18.34 16.67 12.11
CA LYS A 391 -18.48 17.94 12.87
C LYS A 391 -19.81 18.66 12.61
N SER A 392 -20.58 18.25 11.59
CA SER A 392 -21.96 18.69 11.43
C SER A 392 -22.83 18.11 12.56
N ASN A 393 -23.44 18.99 13.37
CA ASN A 393 -24.38 18.65 14.45
C ASN A 393 -25.67 17.95 13.97
N SER A 394 -25.73 17.44 12.74
CA SER A 394 -26.92 16.77 12.20
C SER A 394 -26.59 15.86 11.01
N PRO A 395 -26.08 14.64 11.24
CA PRO A 395 -25.85 13.65 10.19
C PRO A 395 -27.09 13.37 9.34
N GLU A 396 -28.26 13.34 9.99
CA GLU A 396 -29.58 13.17 9.37
C GLU A 396 -29.88 14.21 8.30
N LYS A 397 -29.50 15.48 8.52
CA LYS A 397 -29.84 16.57 7.58
C LYS A 397 -29.10 16.44 6.25
N TRP A 398 -27.81 16.12 6.26
CA TRP A 398 -27.06 15.99 5.01
C TRP A 398 -27.35 14.65 4.33
N VAL A 399 -27.55 13.57 5.08
CA VAL A 399 -27.89 12.27 4.50
C VAL A 399 -29.21 12.34 3.74
N ASN A 400 -30.25 12.92 4.33
CA ASN A 400 -31.53 13.09 3.65
C ASN A 400 -31.49 14.11 2.50
N ARG A 401 -30.52 15.04 2.51
CA ARG A 401 -30.35 16.03 1.44
C ARG A 401 -29.69 15.44 0.19
N PHE A 402 -28.68 14.58 0.36
CA PHE A 402 -27.84 14.11 -0.73
C PHE A 402 -28.19 12.72 -1.25
N PHE A 403 -28.92 11.90 -0.49
CA PHE A 403 -29.22 10.51 -0.89
C PHE A 403 -30.71 10.24 -1.07
N PRO A 404 -31.07 9.33 -2.00
CA PRO A 404 -32.42 8.79 -2.09
C PRO A 404 -32.88 8.18 -0.76
N GLU A 405 -34.18 8.20 -0.50
CA GLU A 405 -34.77 7.84 0.80
C GLU A 405 -34.36 6.44 1.31
N ASN A 406 -34.31 5.45 0.42
CA ASN A 406 -33.88 4.09 0.76
C ASN A 406 -32.40 4.03 1.21
N MET A 407 -31.52 4.74 0.52
CA MET A 407 -30.10 4.83 0.86
C MET A 407 -29.90 5.65 2.13
N ALA A 408 -30.62 6.76 2.28
CA ALA A 408 -30.61 7.58 3.48
C ALA A 408 -31.00 6.76 4.73
N LYS A 409 -32.07 5.97 4.65
CA LYS A 409 -32.51 5.08 5.74
C LYS A 409 -31.43 4.06 6.13
N GLU A 410 -30.77 3.43 5.17
CA GLU A 410 -29.72 2.45 5.46
C GLU A 410 -28.46 3.11 6.07
N ILE A 411 -28.06 4.29 5.57
CA ILE A 411 -26.95 5.06 6.14
C ILE A 411 -27.26 5.44 7.60
N LEU A 412 -28.46 5.98 7.88
CA LEU A 412 -28.86 6.37 9.23
C LEU A 412 -28.98 5.19 10.18
N LYS A 413 -29.41 4.02 9.71
CA LYS A 413 -29.43 2.78 10.50
C LYS A 413 -28.04 2.37 11.01
N ARG A 414 -26.99 2.63 10.24
CA ARG A 414 -25.59 2.28 10.58
C ARG A 414 -24.87 3.36 11.38
N LEU A 415 -25.45 4.56 11.50
CA LEU A 415 -24.86 5.70 12.20
C LEU A 415 -24.40 5.37 13.65
N PRO A 416 -25.16 4.62 14.47
CA PRO A 416 -24.73 4.27 15.82
C PRO A 416 -23.47 3.39 15.89
N GLN A 417 -23.14 2.68 14.80
CA GLN A 417 -21.96 1.80 14.70
C GLN A 417 -20.74 2.52 14.09
N SER A 418 -20.90 3.80 13.72
CA SER A 418 -19.84 4.56 13.07
C SER A 418 -18.82 5.09 14.08
N HIS A 419 -17.55 5.12 13.67
CA HIS A 419 -16.47 5.70 14.47
C HIS A 419 -15.63 6.61 13.59
N ARG A 420 -15.34 7.81 14.11
CA ARG A 420 -14.70 8.91 13.37
C ARG A 420 -13.40 8.54 12.64
N TYR A 421 -12.63 7.60 13.20
CA TYR A 421 -11.30 7.26 12.70
C TYR A 421 -11.17 5.85 12.09
N ILE A 422 -12.05 4.91 12.43
CA ILE A 422 -11.88 3.49 12.04
C ILE A 422 -13.02 2.97 11.17
N ASN A 423 -14.21 3.58 11.24
CA ASN A 423 -15.37 3.13 10.48
C ASN A 423 -16.33 4.31 10.28
N ARG A 424 -15.89 5.31 9.51
CA ARG A 424 -16.65 6.53 9.32
C ARG A 424 -17.82 6.26 8.39
N LEU A 425 -19.00 6.73 8.79
CA LEU A 425 -20.20 6.58 7.98
C LEU A 425 -20.11 7.42 6.70
N GLY A 426 -20.50 6.81 5.58
CA GLY A 426 -20.63 7.43 4.27
C GLY A 426 -21.56 6.60 3.38
N PRO A 427 -21.94 7.12 2.21
CA PRO A 427 -22.66 6.33 1.23
C PRO A 427 -21.80 5.15 0.73
N PRO A 428 -22.43 4.07 0.24
CA PRO A 428 -21.70 2.98 -0.36
C PRO A 428 -21.01 3.43 -1.64
N ASN A 429 -19.82 2.90 -1.89
CA ASN A 429 -19.20 2.96 -3.22
C ASN A 429 -20.10 2.24 -4.23
N LEU A 430 -20.08 2.69 -5.49
CA LEU A 430 -20.91 2.14 -6.55
C LEU A 430 -20.03 1.49 -7.62
N LEU A 431 -20.45 0.34 -8.13
CA LEU A 431 -19.89 -0.26 -9.33
C LEU A 431 -20.95 -0.21 -10.43
N LEU A 432 -20.65 0.49 -11.50
CA LEU A 432 -21.46 0.61 -12.70
C LEU A 432 -20.89 -0.34 -13.75
N VAL A 433 -21.69 -1.33 -14.13
CA VAL A 433 -21.32 -2.33 -15.12
C VAL A 433 -21.71 -1.81 -16.49
N ASN A 434 -20.74 -1.68 -17.39
CA ASN A 434 -20.97 -1.27 -18.76
C ASN A 434 -21.66 -2.41 -19.53
N ARG A 435 -22.67 -2.08 -20.33
CA ARG A 435 -23.45 -3.01 -21.16
C ARG A 435 -23.27 -2.73 -22.65
N GLY A 436 -22.31 -1.88 -22.99
CA GLY A 436 -21.96 -1.44 -24.33
C GLY A 436 -22.72 -0.16 -24.69
N LYS A 437 -22.17 0.59 -25.66
CA LYS A 437 -22.76 1.82 -26.19
C LYS A 437 -23.08 2.86 -25.10
N GLY A 438 -22.19 3.01 -24.13
CA GLY A 438 -22.33 3.99 -23.06
C GLY A 438 -23.42 3.66 -22.04
N HIS A 439 -24.00 2.45 -22.05
CA HIS A 439 -25.06 2.08 -21.12
C HIS A 439 -24.53 1.41 -19.85
N PHE A 440 -24.91 1.92 -18.69
CA PHE A 440 -24.41 1.48 -17.39
C PHE A 440 -25.52 0.96 -16.48
N LEU A 441 -25.27 -0.17 -15.83
CA LEU A 441 -26.14 -0.73 -14.80
C LEU A 441 -25.43 -0.75 -13.44
N LEU A 442 -26.09 -0.18 -12.42
CA LEU A 442 -25.61 -0.32 -11.05
C LEU A 442 -25.64 -1.79 -10.61
N LEU A 443 -24.49 -2.32 -10.19
CA LEU A 443 -24.42 -3.63 -9.55
C LEU A 443 -25.04 -3.58 -8.16
N GLN A 444 -26.36 -3.78 -8.05
CA GLN A 444 -27.03 -3.90 -6.75
C GLN A 444 -26.80 -5.30 -6.16
N ASN A 445 -26.05 -5.37 -5.05
CA ASN A 445 -25.90 -6.50 -4.13
C ASN A 445 -26.03 -7.90 -4.77
N LEU A 446 -24.89 -8.58 -4.97
CA LEU A 446 -24.76 -10.02 -5.27
C LEU A 446 -25.70 -10.91 -4.42
N VAL A 447 -26.12 -10.44 -3.24
CA VAL A 447 -27.04 -11.10 -2.33
C VAL A 447 -28.43 -11.34 -2.95
N LYS A 448 -28.94 -10.53 -3.89
CA LYS A 448 -30.22 -10.83 -4.56
C LYS A 448 -30.10 -11.94 -5.62
N LEU A 449 -28.97 -12.02 -6.32
CA LEU A 449 -28.70 -13.12 -7.26
C LEU A 449 -28.55 -14.45 -6.51
N LEU A 450 -27.95 -14.42 -5.31
CA LEU A 450 -27.83 -15.59 -4.42
C LEU A 450 -29.13 -15.89 -3.65
N ASN A 451 -29.95 -14.87 -3.32
CA ASN A 451 -31.24 -15.07 -2.65
C ASN A 451 -32.36 -15.55 -3.60
N GLY A 452 -32.23 -15.34 -4.92
CA GLY A 452 -33.05 -16.04 -5.91
C GLY A 452 -32.78 -17.55 -5.96
N ILE A 453 -31.67 -17.99 -5.35
CA ILE A 453 -31.27 -19.39 -5.17
C ILE A 453 -31.56 -19.86 -3.72
N ALA A 454 -32.09 -18.99 -2.85
CA ALA A 454 -32.32 -19.27 -1.42
C ALA A 454 -33.56 -20.14 -1.12
N HIS A 455 -33.73 -21.23 -1.86
CA HIS A 455 -34.37 -22.43 -1.33
C HIS A 455 -33.38 -23.58 -1.07
N ILE A 456 -32.08 -23.35 -1.24
CA ILE A 456 -31.06 -24.35 -0.95
C ILE A 456 -30.56 -24.15 0.49
N LYS A 457 -31.06 -24.97 1.42
CA LYS A 457 -30.47 -25.13 2.76
C LYS A 457 -29.05 -25.69 2.61
N VAL A 458 -28.05 -24.84 2.80
CA VAL A 458 -26.65 -25.27 2.92
C VAL A 458 -26.48 -25.91 4.31
N PHE A 459 -26.16 -27.21 4.35
CA PHE A 459 -26.04 -27.97 5.61
C PHE A 459 -24.64 -27.92 6.25
N GLY A 460 -23.66 -27.27 5.62
CA GLY A 460 -22.34 -27.03 6.21
C GLY A 460 -21.23 -26.88 5.17
N VAL A 461 -20.16 -26.18 5.54
CA VAL A 461 -18.91 -26.09 4.79
C VAL A 461 -17.84 -26.79 5.61
N ILE A 462 -17.21 -27.83 5.05
CA ILE A 462 -16.09 -28.53 5.71
C ILE A 462 -14.79 -28.03 5.08
N LEU A 463 -13.95 -27.39 5.89
CA LEU A 463 -12.60 -26.99 5.53
C LEU A 463 -11.64 -28.11 5.95
N ILE A 464 -11.11 -28.86 4.98
CA ILE A 464 -10.06 -29.86 5.23
C ILE A 464 -8.73 -29.23 4.87
N ARG A 465 -7.87 -29.03 5.87
CA ARG A 465 -6.50 -28.54 5.68
C ARG A 465 -5.58 -29.76 5.57
N THR A 466 -5.03 -30.02 4.39
CA THR A 466 -4.01 -31.06 4.19
C THR A 466 -2.61 -30.45 4.26
N GLU A 467 -1.59 -31.27 4.57
CA GLU A 467 -0.21 -30.81 4.83
C GLU A 467 0.49 -30.18 3.60
N ILE A 468 -0.10 -30.28 2.42
CA ILE A 468 0.42 -29.65 1.20
C ILE A 468 -0.40 -28.38 0.95
N ARG A 469 0.04 -27.24 1.52
CA ARG A 469 -0.54 -25.86 1.54
C ARG A 469 -1.48 -25.46 0.36
N THR A 470 -2.61 -26.14 0.21
CA THR A 470 -3.62 -25.87 -0.82
C THR A 470 -4.98 -26.15 -0.22
N SER A 471 -5.84 -25.12 -0.21
CA SER A 471 -7.20 -25.23 0.31
C SER A 471 -8.08 -25.93 -0.73
N ILE A 472 -8.67 -27.08 -0.38
CA ILE A 472 -9.69 -27.73 -1.19
C ILE A 472 -11.06 -27.33 -0.64
N TYR A 473 -11.93 -26.83 -1.51
CA TYR A 473 -13.32 -26.52 -1.17
C TYR A 473 -14.20 -27.66 -1.63
N VAL A 474 -14.89 -28.32 -0.70
CA VAL A 474 -15.90 -29.34 -1.03
C VAL A 474 -17.25 -28.83 -0.56
N MET A 475 -18.16 -28.62 -1.53
CA MET A 475 -19.54 -28.26 -1.26
C MET A 475 -20.43 -29.45 -1.62
N ILE A 476 -21.12 -30.00 -0.61
CA ILE A 476 -22.01 -31.15 -0.78
C ILE A 476 -23.46 -30.65 -0.87
N LEU A 477 -24.10 -30.87 -2.02
CA LEU A 477 -25.54 -30.72 -2.21
C LEU A 477 -26.19 -32.10 -2.35
N PRO A 478 -27.53 -32.22 -2.18
CA PRO A 478 -28.21 -33.52 -2.06
C PRO A 478 -28.00 -34.51 -3.23
N ARG A 479 -27.51 -34.04 -4.39
CA ARG A 479 -27.16 -34.88 -5.55
C ARG A 479 -25.96 -34.41 -6.39
N ILE A 480 -25.23 -33.38 -5.95
CA ILE A 480 -24.10 -32.82 -6.71
C ILE A 480 -22.99 -32.41 -5.73
N ILE A 481 -21.75 -32.76 -6.04
CA ILE A 481 -20.57 -32.32 -5.29
C ILE A 481 -19.79 -31.35 -6.19
N PHE A 482 -19.56 -30.13 -5.70
CA PHE A 482 -18.64 -29.19 -6.34
C PHE A 482 -17.30 -29.22 -5.61
N ILE A 483 -16.22 -29.40 -6.37
CA ILE A 483 -14.83 -29.36 -5.89
C ILE A 483 -14.05 -28.39 -6.77
N GLY A 484 -13.44 -27.37 -6.16
CA GLY A 484 -12.58 -26.41 -6.85
C GLY A 484 -11.16 -26.46 -6.31
N THR A 485 -10.16 -26.62 -7.19
CA THR A 485 -8.72 -26.61 -6.85
C THR A 485 -7.89 -25.88 -7.90
N LYS A 486 -6.68 -25.42 -7.53
CA LYS A 486 -5.65 -24.95 -8.48
C LYS A 486 -4.63 -26.07 -8.70
N GLY A 487 -4.66 -26.72 -9.88
CA GLY A 487 -3.60 -27.61 -10.36
C GLY A 487 -4.05 -29.02 -10.82
N PRO A 488 -3.39 -29.62 -11.84
CA PRO A 488 -3.83 -30.88 -12.47
C PRO A 488 -3.52 -32.17 -11.68
N GLU A 489 -2.71 -32.12 -10.62
CA GLU A 489 -2.18 -33.32 -9.94
C GLU A 489 -3.16 -33.99 -8.94
N VAL A 490 -4.32 -33.39 -8.66
CA VAL A 490 -5.28 -33.88 -7.64
C VAL A 490 -6.36 -34.83 -8.20
N LEU A 491 -6.46 -34.96 -9.53
CA LEU A 491 -7.49 -35.78 -10.19
C LEU A 491 -7.40 -37.29 -9.85
N GLN A 492 -6.20 -37.81 -9.53
CA GLN A 492 -6.04 -39.20 -9.11
C GLN A 492 -6.58 -39.48 -7.69
N MET A 493 -6.56 -38.47 -6.81
CA MET A 493 -7.02 -38.59 -5.42
C MET A 493 -8.56 -38.58 -5.32
N ILE A 494 -9.22 -37.89 -6.25
CA ILE A 494 -10.69 -37.79 -6.33
C ILE A 494 -11.32 -39.14 -6.74
N ARG A 495 -10.62 -39.97 -7.50
CA ARG A 495 -11.13 -41.29 -7.93
C ARG A 495 -11.22 -42.31 -6.80
N VAL A 496 -10.40 -42.17 -5.75
CA VAL A 496 -10.37 -43.04 -4.57
C VAL A 496 -11.45 -42.67 -3.55
N LEU A 497 -11.91 -41.42 -3.54
CA LEU A 497 -12.97 -40.94 -2.64
C LEU A 497 -14.40 -41.16 -3.16
N LEU A 498 -14.56 -41.51 -4.45
CA LEU A 498 -15.85 -41.72 -5.11
C LEU A 498 -16.20 -43.20 -5.36
N THR A 499 -15.31 -44.13 -5.02
CA THR A 499 -15.58 -45.58 -4.85
C THR A 499 -15.61 -45.91 -3.38
#